data_AF-A0A8T4V2J1-F1
#
_entry.id   AF-A0A8T4V2J1-F1
#
_cell.length_a   1.000
_cell.length_b   1.000
_cell.length_c   1.000
_cell.angle_alpha   90.00
_cell.angle_beta   90.00
_cell.angle_gamma   90.00
#
_symmetry.space_group_name_H-M   'P 1'
#
loop_
_entity.id
_entity.type
_entity.pdbx_description
1 polymer ?
#
loop_
_entity_poly.entity_id
_entity_poly.type
_entity_poly.pdbx_seq_one_letter_code
_entity_poly.pdbx_strand_id
1 'polypeptide(L)'
;MVPNRKISINSKNNLAGGINNRFLVPLNELQERPLTILESVILYLKDKRGLNYHEISELLKRDEANTRHTYKFAKLKKISGYTKKIFFSEILVPASIFANREISAFESLVVYLHEEIKLSLHEIAVLLNRSSSTIRVVNSRARKKYVN
;
A
#
# COMPACT_ATOMS: atom_id res chain seq x y z
N MET A 1 -11.25 -26.51 19.35
CA MET A 1 -10.55 -25.66 20.33
C MET A 1 -9.33 -25.07 19.62
N VAL A 2 -9.43 -23.83 19.14
CA VAL A 2 -8.36 -23.19 18.34
C VAL A 2 -7.50 -22.38 19.31
N PRO A 3 -6.18 -22.56 19.39
CA PRO A 3 -5.38 -21.84 20.37
C PRO A 3 -5.30 -20.36 19.98
N ASN A 4 -5.86 -19.54 20.87
CA ASN A 4 -5.81 -18.09 20.88
C ASN A 4 -4.35 -17.66 21.11
N ARG A 5 -3.58 -17.48 20.03
CA ARG A 5 -2.24 -16.91 20.11
C ARG A 5 -2.36 -15.41 19.89
N LYS A 6 -2.46 -14.66 21.01
CA LYS A 6 -2.05 -13.25 21.04
C LYS A 6 -0.61 -13.19 20.53
N ILE A 7 -0.42 -12.74 19.30
CA ILE A 7 0.92 -12.46 18.78
C ILE A 7 1.04 -10.94 18.78
N SER A 8 1.79 -10.45 19.77
CA SER A 8 2.33 -9.10 19.78
C SER A 8 2.97 -8.82 18.43
N ILE A 9 2.43 -7.81 17.75
CA ILE A 9 3.19 -6.96 16.84
C ILE A 9 4.54 -6.67 17.50
N ASN A 10 5.58 -7.18 16.85
CA ASN A 10 6.95 -7.16 17.32
C ASN A 10 7.37 -5.70 17.53
N SER A 11 7.39 -5.25 18.80
CA SER A 11 7.81 -3.92 19.24
C SER A 11 9.33 -3.70 19.09
N LYS A 12 9.99 -4.40 18.17
CA LYS A 12 11.44 -4.37 17.94
C LYS A 12 11.83 -3.82 16.56
N ASN A 13 11.07 -2.86 16.03
CA ASN A 13 11.50 -1.99 14.92
C ASN A 13 11.50 -0.49 15.28
N ASN A 14 11.61 -0.17 16.57
CA ASN A 14 11.73 1.19 17.09
C ASN A 14 13.19 1.65 17.27
N LEU A 15 14.03 1.56 16.22
CA LEU A 15 15.36 2.21 16.19
C LEU A 15 15.71 2.86 14.82
N ALA A 16 14.71 3.15 13.97
CA ALA A 16 14.86 4.01 12.78
C ALA A 16 13.68 5.01 12.63
N GLY A 17 13.19 5.50 13.78
CA GLY A 17 11.96 6.28 13.92
C GLY A 17 12.09 7.78 13.64
N GLY A 18 12.73 8.18 12.55
CA GLY A 18 12.87 9.62 12.20
C GLY A 18 11.97 10.11 11.05
N ILE A 19 11.80 9.29 10.01
CA ILE A 19 11.34 9.78 8.69
C ILE A 19 10.17 8.95 8.12
N ASN A 20 10.10 7.67 8.49
CA ASN A 20 9.25 6.69 7.79
C ASN A 20 7.74 6.88 8.01
N ASN A 21 7.31 7.48 9.12
CA ASN A 21 5.89 7.66 9.42
C ASN A 21 5.31 9.03 9.03
N ARG A 22 6.11 9.90 8.39
CA ARG A 22 5.68 11.28 8.05
C ARG A 22 4.83 11.36 6.78
N PHE A 23 4.94 10.38 5.89
CA PHE A 23 4.28 10.42 4.59
C PHE A 23 3.00 9.58 4.61
N LEU A 24 1.88 10.28 4.56
CA LEU A 24 0.54 9.69 4.50
C LEU A 24 -0.03 9.80 3.09
N VAL A 25 -0.52 8.67 2.57
CA VAL A 25 -1.16 8.55 1.26
C VAL A 25 -2.66 8.38 1.46
N PRO A 26 -3.51 9.27 0.92
CA PRO A 26 -4.96 9.09 0.97
C PRO A 26 -5.37 7.82 0.23
N LEU A 27 -6.25 7.01 0.84
CA LEU A 27 -6.71 5.75 0.26
C LEU A 27 -7.34 5.96 -1.14
N ASN A 28 -7.95 7.12 -1.37
CA ASN A 28 -8.61 7.49 -2.63
C ASN A 28 -7.64 7.51 -3.83
N GLU A 29 -6.34 7.71 -3.58
CA GLU A 29 -5.31 7.65 -4.63
C GLU A 29 -4.91 6.20 -4.98
N LEU A 30 -5.27 5.24 -4.14
CA LEU A 30 -4.96 3.81 -4.30
C LEU A 30 -6.11 3.01 -4.93
N GLN A 31 -7.24 3.65 -5.20
CA GLN A 31 -8.43 2.98 -5.76
C GLN A 31 -8.35 2.78 -7.27
N GLU A 32 -7.51 3.58 -7.94
CA GLU A 32 -7.40 3.58 -9.39
C GLU A 32 -7.01 2.19 -9.91
N ARG A 33 -7.82 1.64 -10.81
CA ARG A 33 -7.67 0.30 -11.37
C ARG A 33 -6.52 0.13 -12.37
N PRO A 34 -6.26 1.05 -13.31
CA PRO A 34 -5.16 0.88 -14.25
C PRO A 34 -3.79 0.93 -13.57
N LEU A 35 -3.70 1.60 -12.42
CA LEU A 35 -2.50 1.66 -11.61
C LEU A 35 -2.47 0.50 -10.61
N THR A 36 -1.31 -0.13 -10.48
CA THR A 36 -1.01 -0.96 -9.32
C THR A 36 -0.91 -0.09 -8.07
N ILE A 37 -1.08 -0.68 -6.89
CA ILE A 37 -0.96 0.05 -5.62
C ILE A 37 0.41 0.73 -5.51
N LEU A 38 1.49 0.06 -5.95
CA LEU A 38 2.84 0.64 -5.94
C LEU A 38 2.97 1.84 -6.89
N GLU A 39 2.43 1.72 -8.11
CA GLU A 39 2.40 2.82 -9.07
C GLU A 39 1.65 4.04 -8.52
N SER A 40 0.47 3.83 -7.92
CA SER A 40 -0.31 4.89 -7.28
C SER A 40 0.47 5.59 -6.15
N VAL A 41 1.14 4.82 -5.29
CA VAL A 41 1.93 5.37 -4.18
C VAL A 41 3.08 6.22 -4.71
N ILE A 42 3.88 5.69 -5.65
CA ILE A 42 5.02 6.42 -6.22
C ILE A 42 4.55 7.68 -6.96
N LEU A 43 3.48 7.58 -7.75
CA LEU A 43 2.90 8.71 -8.45
C LEU A 43 2.46 9.81 -7.49
N TYR A 44 1.76 9.46 -6.40
CA TYR A 44 1.34 10.41 -5.38
C TYR A 44 2.53 11.06 -4.66
N LEU A 45 3.52 10.27 -4.23
CA LEU A 45 4.71 10.80 -3.56
C LEU A 45 5.51 11.75 -4.45
N LYS A 46 5.59 11.45 -5.76
CA LYS A 46 6.29 12.29 -6.72
C LYS A 46 5.51 13.56 -7.07
N ASP A 47 4.26 13.42 -7.49
CA ASP A 47 3.46 14.53 -8.03
C ASP A 47 2.84 15.42 -6.95
N LYS A 48 2.38 14.82 -5.85
CA LYS A 48 1.60 15.51 -4.81
C LYS A 48 2.40 15.87 -3.57
N ARG A 49 3.44 15.07 -3.26
CA ARG A 49 4.34 15.35 -2.12
C ARG A 49 5.68 15.96 -2.56
N GLY A 50 6.02 15.92 -3.84
CA GLY A 50 7.20 16.60 -4.39
C GLY A 50 8.52 15.89 -4.15
N LEU A 51 8.51 14.62 -3.72
CA LEU A 51 9.74 13.89 -3.38
C LEU A 51 10.59 13.63 -4.64
N ASN A 52 11.90 13.59 -4.48
CA ASN A 52 12.83 13.11 -5.50
C ASN A 52 12.87 11.56 -5.53
N TYR A 53 13.49 10.96 -6.56
CA TYR A 53 13.49 9.50 -6.70
C TYR A 53 14.28 8.81 -5.59
N HIS A 54 15.38 9.43 -5.14
CA HIS A 54 16.20 8.93 -4.04
C HIS A 54 15.38 8.84 -2.74
N GLU A 55 14.68 9.92 -2.35
CA GLU A 55 13.82 9.96 -1.17
C GLU A 55 12.71 8.90 -1.22
N ILE A 56 12.07 8.72 -2.37
CA ILE A 56 11.04 7.68 -2.55
C ILE A 56 11.66 6.29 -2.42
N SER A 57 12.86 6.10 -2.99
CA SER A 57 13.57 4.82 -2.96
C SER A 57 13.95 4.43 -1.54
N GLU A 58 14.43 5.38 -0.73
CA GLU A 58 14.75 5.18 0.69
C GLU A 58 13.48 4.89 1.50
N LEU A 59 12.43 5.70 1.32
CA LEU A 59 11.16 5.56 2.04
C LEU A 59 10.50 4.20 1.79
N LEU A 60 10.54 3.73 0.55
CA LEU A 60 9.93 2.47 0.14
C LEU A 60 10.91 1.29 0.17
N LYS A 61 12.15 1.50 0.61
CA LYS A 61 13.26 0.52 0.57
C LYS A 61 13.36 -0.19 -0.79
N ARG A 62 13.20 0.56 -1.88
CA ARG A 62 13.29 0.04 -3.26
C ARG A 62 14.49 0.65 -3.97
N ASP A 63 14.92 0.00 -5.02
CA ASP A 63 15.92 0.54 -5.92
C ASP A 63 15.40 1.81 -6.64
N GLU A 64 16.30 2.79 -6.85
CA GLU A 64 15.95 4.07 -7.46
C GLU A 64 15.56 3.91 -8.94
N ALA A 65 16.25 3.04 -9.69
CA ALA A 65 15.91 2.78 -11.08
C ALA A 65 14.52 2.15 -11.17
N ASN A 66 14.23 1.15 -10.34
CA ASN A 66 12.89 0.56 -10.26
C ASN A 66 11.80 1.60 -9.93
N THR A 67 12.09 2.52 -9.00
CA THR A 67 11.19 3.62 -8.63
C THR A 67 10.91 4.53 -9.83
N ARG A 68 11.96 4.94 -10.56
CA ARG A 68 11.86 5.78 -11.76
C ARG A 68 11.07 5.09 -12.88
N HIS A 69 11.35 3.81 -13.14
CA HIS A 69 10.62 3.03 -14.15
C HIS A 69 9.14 2.91 -13.78
N THR A 70 8.83 2.59 -12.53
CA THR A 70 7.44 2.49 -12.05
C THR A 70 6.69 3.80 -12.19
N TYR A 71 7.32 4.94 -11.84
CA TYR A 71 6.75 6.27 -12.05
C TYR A 71 6.45 6.53 -13.54
N LYS A 72 7.40 6.23 -14.43
CA LYS A 72 7.23 6.42 -15.88
C LYS A 72 6.02 5.64 -16.39
N PHE A 73 5.89 4.37 -16.02
CA PHE A 73 4.74 3.55 -16.43
C PHE A 73 3.41 4.05 -15.84
N ALA A 74 3.41 4.47 -14.57
CA ALA A 74 2.24 5.06 -13.93
C ALA A 74 1.75 6.32 -14.67
N LYS A 75 2.68 7.21 -15.06
CA LYS A 75 2.36 8.40 -15.86
C LYS A 75 1.80 8.07 -17.24
N LEU A 76 2.38 7.09 -17.93
CA LEU A 76 1.86 6.66 -19.25
C LEU A 76 0.42 6.14 -19.14
N LYS A 77 0.13 5.32 -18.12
CA LYS A 77 -1.23 4.81 -17.85
C LYS A 77 -2.21 5.92 -17.46
N LYS A 78 -1.75 7.00 -16.84
CA LYS A 78 -2.59 8.17 -16.54
C LYS A 78 -3.00 8.93 -17.80
N ILE A 79 -2.08 9.07 -18.76
CA ILE A 79 -2.31 9.81 -20.01
C ILE A 79 -3.31 9.09 -20.91
N SER A 80 -3.41 7.76 -20.85
CA SER A 80 -4.35 6.98 -21.66
C SER A 80 -5.84 7.11 -21.26
N GLY A 81 -6.19 8.03 -20.36
CA GLY A 81 -7.56 8.54 -20.23
C GLY A 81 -8.55 7.61 -19.53
N TYR A 82 -8.20 7.07 -18.35
CA TYR A 82 -9.14 6.27 -17.56
C TYR A 82 -10.07 7.13 -16.70
N THR A 83 -11.36 6.82 -16.74
CA THR A 83 -12.38 7.49 -15.92
C THR A 83 -12.32 7.01 -14.46
N LYS A 84 -12.27 7.97 -13.54
CA LYS A 84 -12.06 7.72 -12.10
C LYS A 84 -13.41 7.53 -11.41
N LYS A 85 -13.79 6.28 -11.09
CA LYS A 85 -14.81 6.05 -10.04
C LYS A 85 -14.10 6.05 -8.70
N ILE A 86 -14.12 7.21 -8.03
CA ILE A 86 -13.53 7.40 -6.70
C ILE A 86 -14.63 7.24 -5.66
N PHE A 87 -14.36 6.44 -4.63
CA PHE A 87 -15.07 6.53 -3.37
C PHE A 87 -14.29 7.45 -2.45
N PHE A 88 -14.92 8.51 -1.95
CA PHE A 88 -14.29 9.37 -0.97
C PHE A 88 -14.15 8.61 0.34
N SER A 89 -12.91 8.50 0.83
CA SER A 89 -12.59 8.08 2.18
C SER A 89 -11.59 9.06 2.79
N GLU A 90 -11.66 9.21 4.11
CA GLU A 90 -10.73 10.00 4.92
C GLU A 90 -9.53 9.18 5.40
N ILE A 91 -9.44 7.91 4.98
CA ILE A 91 -8.40 6.99 5.43
C ILE A 91 -7.05 7.42 4.86
N LEU A 92 -6.10 7.63 5.76
CA LEU A 92 -4.71 7.91 5.45
C LEU A 92 -3.86 6.67 5.71
N VAL A 93 -3.08 6.29 4.70
CA VAL A 93 -2.23 5.10 4.71
C VAL A 93 -0.77 5.53 4.83
N PRO A 94 -0.02 5.10 5.86
CA PRO A 94 1.40 5.40 5.97
C PRO A 94 2.19 4.79 4.81
N ALA A 95 3.04 5.57 4.14
CA ALA A 95 3.86 5.09 3.03
C ALA A 95 4.85 3.98 3.48
N SER A 96 5.23 3.98 4.75
CA SER A 96 6.11 2.98 5.38
C SER A 96 5.60 1.54 5.25
N ILE A 97 4.28 1.30 5.15
CA ILE A 97 3.75 -0.07 5.00
C ILE A 97 4.19 -0.72 3.67
N PHE A 98 4.52 0.10 2.68
CA PHE A 98 4.94 -0.35 1.35
C PHE A 98 6.44 -0.61 1.25
N ALA A 99 7.17 -0.43 2.36
CA ALA A 99 8.61 -0.69 2.45
C ALA A 99 8.95 -2.18 2.64
N ASN A 100 8.00 -2.99 3.08
CA ASN A 100 8.19 -4.45 3.15
C ASN A 100 8.30 -5.02 1.72
N ARG A 101 9.41 -5.70 1.43
CA ARG A 101 9.70 -6.32 0.12
C ARG A 101 9.26 -7.78 0.02
N GLU A 102 8.97 -8.44 1.14
CA GLU A 102 8.55 -9.86 1.19
C GLU A 102 7.12 -10.02 0.64
N ILE A 103 6.31 -8.98 0.80
CA ILE A 103 4.96 -8.91 0.30
C ILE A 103 4.81 -7.76 -0.71
N SER A 104 3.84 -7.90 -1.61
CA SER A 104 3.52 -6.86 -2.58
C SER A 104 2.87 -5.65 -1.90
N ALA A 105 2.96 -4.48 -2.54
CA ALA A 105 2.31 -3.27 -2.03
C ALA A 105 0.79 -3.45 -1.81
N PHE A 106 0.13 -4.27 -2.63
CA PHE A 106 -1.29 -4.56 -2.46
C PHE A 106 -1.56 -5.47 -1.26
N GLU A 107 -0.72 -6.48 -1.04
CA GLU A 107 -0.75 -7.31 0.17
C GLU A 107 -0.54 -6.44 1.42
N SER A 108 0.45 -5.55 1.43
CA SER A 108 0.69 -4.61 2.54
C SER A 108 -0.53 -3.75 2.85
N LEU A 109 -1.16 -3.16 1.81
CA LEU A 109 -2.34 -2.33 1.97
C LEU A 109 -3.50 -3.10 2.59
N VAL A 110 -3.80 -4.30 2.08
CA VAL A 110 -4.92 -5.12 2.57
C VAL A 110 -4.69 -5.55 4.02
N VAL A 111 -3.45 -5.95 4.36
CA VAL A 111 -3.09 -6.30 5.74
C VAL A 111 -3.25 -5.11 6.66
N TYR A 112 -2.74 -3.93 6.30
CA TYR A 112 -2.88 -2.72 7.11
C TYR A 112 -4.35 -2.34 7.34
N LEU A 113 -5.18 -2.33 6.29
CA LEU A 113 -6.60 -1.99 6.41
C LEU A 113 -7.38 -2.99 7.29
N HIS A 114 -7.02 -4.27 7.20
CA HIS A 114 -7.70 -5.32 7.97
C HIS A 114 -7.20 -5.40 9.42
N GLU A 115 -5.90 -5.30 9.64
CA GLU A 115 -5.28 -5.54 10.95
C GLU A 115 -5.13 -4.28 11.78
N GLU A 116 -4.78 -3.14 11.19
CA GLU A 116 -4.62 -1.88 11.91
C GLU A 116 -5.93 -1.08 11.94
N ILE A 117 -6.61 -0.94 10.79
CA ILE A 117 -7.87 -0.17 10.70
C ILE A 117 -9.10 -1.02 11.05
N LYS A 118 -8.96 -2.35 11.18
CA LYS A 118 -10.03 -3.29 11.58
C LYS A 118 -11.22 -3.36 10.61
N LEU A 119 -10.99 -3.06 9.32
CA LEU A 119 -12.02 -3.23 8.29
C LEU A 119 -12.20 -4.70 7.90
N SER A 120 -13.45 -5.09 7.64
CA SER A 120 -13.74 -6.39 7.05
C SER A 120 -13.22 -6.48 5.61
N LEU A 121 -12.93 -7.70 5.16
CA LEU A 121 -12.49 -7.94 3.78
C LEU A 121 -13.53 -7.49 2.74
N HIS A 122 -14.81 -7.46 3.11
CA HIS A 122 -15.88 -6.94 2.25
C HIS A 122 -15.80 -5.41 2.13
N GLU A 123 -15.67 -4.69 3.24
CA GLU A 123 -15.51 -3.23 3.23
C GLU A 123 -14.26 -2.81 2.46
N ILE A 124 -13.13 -3.51 2.64
CA ILE A 124 -11.90 -3.26 1.89
C ILE A 124 -12.14 -3.44 0.37
N ALA A 125 -12.92 -4.45 -0.02
CA ALA A 125 -13.27 -4.69 -1.41
C ALA A 125 -14.08 -3.52 -1.99
N VAL A 126 -15.09 -3.05 -1.24
CA VAL A 126 -15.89 -1.89 -1.65
C VAL A 126 -15.02 -0.63 -1.76
N LEU A 127 -14.21 -0.33 -0.74
CA LEU A 127 -13.36 0.86 -0.70
C LEU A 127 -12.31 0.90 -1.80
N LEU A 128 -11.65 -0.23 -2.08
CA LEU A 128 -10.65 -0.32 -3.14
C LEU A 128 -11.28 -0.55 -4.52
N ASN A 129 -12.61 -0.56 -4.63
CA ASN A 129 -13.34 -0.91 -5.84
C ASN A 129 -12.82 -2.25 -6.42
N ARG A 130 -12.58 -3.26 -5.58
CA ARG A 130 -12.08 -4.61 -5.89
C ARG A 130 -13.16 -5.67 -5.64
N SER A 131 -13.03 -6.84 -6.25
CA SER A 131 -13.92 -7.96 -5.89
C SER A 131 -13.52 -8.53 -4.54
N SER A 132 -14.51 -9.00 -3.78
CA SER A 132 -14.29 -9.64 -2.47
C SER A 132 -13.40 -10.88 -2.57
N SER A 133 -13.47 -11.62 -3.69
CA SER A 133 -12.60 -12.77 -3.97
C SER A 133 -11.13 -12.35 -4.10
N THR A 134 -10.84 -11.26 -4.83
CA THR A 134 -9.48 -10.74 -4.95
C THR A 134 -8.93 -10.34 -3.59
N ILE A 135 -9.67 -9.57 -2.79
CA ILE A 135 -9.23 -9.14 -1.46
C ILE A 135 -8.96 -10.36 -0.56
N ARG A 136 -9.84 -11.36 -0.57
CA ARG A 136 -9.66 -12.60 0.21
C ARG A 136 -8.38 -13.34 -0.18
N VAL A 137 -8.13 -13.51 -1.48
CA VAL A 137 -6.93 -14.18 -1.98
C VAL A 137 -5.67 -13.40 -1.60
N VAL A 138 -5.68 -12.08 -1.78
CA VAL A 138 -4.55 -11.21 -1.39
C VAL A 138 -4.26 -11.31 0.10
N ASN A 139 -5.28 -11.20 0.96
CA ASN A 139 -5.12 -11.34 2.41
C ASN A 139 -4.59 -12.73 2.79
N SER A 140 -5.10 -13.80 2.16
CA SER A 140 -4.63 -15.17 2.41
C SER A 140 -3.16 -15.35 2.03
N ARG A 141 -2.73 -14.83 0.87
CA ARG A 141 -1.33 -14.88 0.43
C ARG A 141 -0.42 -14.09 1.37
N ALA A 142 -0.83 -12.89 1.74
CA ALA A 142 -0.09 -12.05 2.68
C ALA A 142 0.12 -12.77 4.02
N ARG A 143 -0.92 -13.38 4.58
CA ARG A 143 -0.83 -14.16 5.83
C ARG A 143 0.10 -15.35 5.73
N LYS A 144 0.11 -16.08 4.60
CA LYS A 144 1.03 -17.20 4.40
C LYS A 144 2.50 -16.76 4.38
N LYS A 145 2.78 -15.57 3.86
CA LYS A 145 4.13 -14.98 3.83
C LYS A 145 4.53 -14.38 5.18
N TYR A 146 3.58 -13.85 5.95
CA TYR A 146 3.83 -13.28 7.28
C TYR A 146 4.00 -14.33 8.39
N VAL A 147 3.46 -15.53 8.20
CA VAL A 147 3.48 -16.61 9.21
C VAL A 147 4.67 -17.57 9.03
N ASN A 148 5.41 -17.48 7.91
CA ASN A 148 6.60 -18.30 7.65
C ASN A 148 7.88 -17.51 7.87
#